data_AF-A0A533XLR3-F1
#
_entry.id   AF-A0A533XLR3-F1
#
_cell.length_a   1.000
_cell.length_b   1.000
_cell.length_c   1.000
_cell.angle_alpha   90.00
_cell.angle_beta   90.00
_cell.angle_gamma   90.00
#
_symmetry.space_group_name_H-M   'P 1'
#
loop_
_entity.id
_entity.type
_entity.pdbx_description
1 polymer ?
#
loop_
_entity_poly.entity_id
_entity_poly.type
_entity_poly.pdbx_seq_one_letter_code
_entity_poly.pdbx_strand_id
1 'polypeptide(L)'
;DGSQDPAFFLNQSRFQGATIFLTRDNFGCGSSREHAPWALLDQGFRCVIASSFADIFYNNCFQNGMLPVVLEADKVLAMMKEVLATPGYQ
;
A
#
# COMPACT_ATOMS: atom_id res chain seq x y z
N ASP A 1 1.61 -9.09 24.63
CA ASP A 1 2.00 -10.51 24.43
C ASP A 1 2.52 -10.79 23.02
N GLY A 2 2.56 -9.80 22.12
CA GLY A 2 3.03 -9.99 20.73
C GLY A 2 1.97 -10.59 19.80
N SER A 3 0.73 -10.75 20.28
CA SER A 3 -0.39 -11.19 19.44
C SER A 3 -0.74 -10.12 18.40
N GLN A 4 -1.15 -10.58 17.23
CA GLN A 4 -1.61 -9.71 16.15
C GLN A 4 -2.97 -9.11 16.51
N ASP A 5 -3.16 -7.82 16.23
CA ASP A 5 -4.45 -7.15 16.38
C ASP A 5 -5.40 -7.56 15.23
N PRO A 6 -6.52 -8.27 15.50
CA PRO A 6 -7.47 -8.67 14.45
C PRO A 6 -8.17 -7.48 13.79
N ALA A 7 -8.23 -6.31 14.45
CA ALA A 7 -8.82 -5.10 13.88
C ALA A 7 -7.91 -4.46 12.81
N PHE A 8 -6.61 -4.74 12.84
CA PHE A 8 -5.69 -4.30 11.80
C PHE A 8 -5.96 -5.04 10.50
N PHE A 9 -6.24 -4.30 9.42
CA PHE A 9 -6.74 -4.88 8.18
C PHE A 9 -5.81 -5.95 7.57
N LEU A 10 -4.48 -5.78 7.64
CA LEU A 10 -3.55 -6.78 7.12
C LEU A 10 -3.60 -8.12 7.86
N ASN A 11 -4.11 -8.15 9.10
CA ASN A 11 -4.25 -9.39 9.86
C ASN A 11 -5.57 -10.13 9.52
N GLN A 12 -6.45 -9.52 8.71
CA GLN A 12 -7.70 -10.16 8.31
C GLN A 12 -7.45 -11.16 7.17
N SER A 13 -8.05 -12.35 7.29
CA SER A 13 -7.91 -13.45 6.30
C SER A 13 -8.24 -13.04 4.87
N ARG A 14 -9.19 -12.10 4.69
CA ARG A 14 -9.62 -11.60 3.37
C ARG A 14 -8.54 -10.85 2.58
N PHE A 15 -7.48 -10.37 3.24
CA PHE A 15 -6.37 -9.63 2.62
C PHE A 15 -5.07 -10.45 2.58
N GLN A 16 -5.09 -11.71 3.01
CA GLN A 16 -3.93 -12.60 2.95
C GLN A 16 -3.50 -12.81 1.50
N GLY A 17 -2.20 -12.65 1.25
CA GLY A 17 -1.62 -12.74 -0.09
C GLY A 17 -1.88 -11.54 -1.00
N ALA A 18 -2.39 -10.42 -0.48
CA ALA A 18 -2.53 -9.19 -1.25
C ALA A 18 -1.16 -8.72 -1.77
N THR A 19 -1.09 -8.37 -3.06
CA THR A 19 0.13 -7.90 -3.73
C THR A 19 0.07 -6.43 -4.12
N ILE A 20 -1.08 -5.78 -3.96
CA ILE A 20 -1.30 -4.37 -4.25
C ILE A 20 -1.69 -3.65 -2.95
N PHE A 21 -0.99 -2.56 -2.64
CA PHE A 21 -1.28 -1.72 -1.49
C PHE A 21 -2.01 -0.45 -1.94
N LEU A 22 -3.24 -0.24 -1.46
CA LEU A 22 -4.04 0.94 -1.79
C LEU A 22 -4.03 1.92 -0.61
N THR A 23 -3.63 3.17 -0.86
CA THR A 23 -3.46 4.20 0.16
C THR A 23 -3.88 5.58 -0.36
N ARG A 24 -3.83 6.60 0.51
CA ARG A 24 -4.22 7.99 0.20
C ARG A 24 -2.99 8.85 -0.12
N ASP A 25 -3.14 10.15 0.05
CA ASP A 25 -2.16 11.16 -0.29
C ASP A 25 -0.92 11.12 0.61
N ASN A 26 0.18 11.62 0.06
CA ASN A 26 1.47 11.80 0.72
C ASN A 26 2.01 10.50 1.33
N PHE A 27 1.82 9.37 0.65
CA PHE A 27 2.31 8.09 1.15
C PHE A 27 3.84 8.03 1.16
N GLY A 28 4.39 7.44 2.21
CA GLY A 28 5.84 7.39 2.43
C GLY A 28 6.42 8.72 2.91
N CYS A 29 5.59 9.65 3.43
CA CYS A 29 6.07 10.88 4.03
C CYS A 29 6.91 10.62 5.28
N GLY A 30 7.94 11.45 5.47
CA GLY A 30 8.89 11.33 6.57
C GLY A 30 10.33 11.38 6.08
N SER A 31 11.26 11.13 6.99
CA SER A 31 12.68 11.02 6.63
C SER A 31 12.89 9.81 5.72
N SER A 32 13.69 10.02 4.66
CA SER A 32 14.10 8.96 3.74
C SER A 32 14.59 7.74 4.50
N ARG A 33 13.76 6.70 4.57
CA ARG A 33 14.16 5.38 5.00
C ARG A 33 13.96 4.48 3.80
N GLU A 34 15.04 4.20 3.07
CA GLU A 34 15.07 3.26 1.95
C GLU A 34 14.49 1.89 2.32
N HIS A 35 14.49 1.56 3.62
CA HIS A 35 13.90 0.34 4.16
C HIS A 35 12.36 0.28 4.01
N ALA A 36 11.66 1.40 3.80
CA ALA A 36 10.20 1.39 3.72
C ALA A 36 9.68 0.65 2.47
N PRO A 37 10.17 0.93 1.24
CA PRO A 37 9.89 0.08 0.08
C PRO A 37 10.30 -1.38 0.27
N TRP A 38 11.44 -1.66 0.91
CA TRP A 38 11.87 -3.05 1.17
C TRP A 38 10.90 -3.80 2.07
N ALA A 39 10.43 -3.17 3.16
CA ALA A 39 9.45 -3.79 4.03
C ALA A 39 8.17 -4.16 3.28
N LEU A 40 7.69 -3.31 2.36
CA LEU A 40 6.53 -3.63 1.54
C LEU A 40 6.81 -4.77 0.54
N LEU A 41 7.99 -4.80 -0.08
CA LEU A 41 8.39 -5.88 -0.99
C LEU A 41 8.50 -7.23 -0.27
N ASP A 42 9.11 -7.25 0.91
CA ASP A 42 9.29 -8.42 1.77
C ASP A 42 7.93 -8.97 2.25
N GLN A 43 6.95 -8.09 2.47
CA GLN A 43 5.56 -8.47 2.75
C GLN A 43 4.80 -9.00 1.52
N GLY A 44 5.40 -8.96 0.33
CA GLY A 44 4.81 -9.48 -0.90
C GLY A 44 4.13 -8.42 -1.79
N PHE A 45 4.11 -7.15 -1.39
CA PHE A 45 3.57 -6.10 -2.25
C PHE A 45 4.48 -5.87 -3.44
N ARG A 46 3.87 -5.56 -4.59
CA ARG A 46 4.55 -5.29 -5.87
C ARG A 46 4.15 -3.92 -6.42
N CYS A 47 2.98 -3.45 -6.05
CA CYS A 47 2.42 -2.17 -6.48
C CYS A 47 1.85 -1.41 -5.30
N VAL A 48 2.04 -0.10 -5.27
CA VAL A 48 1.36 0.81 -4.35
C VAL A 48 0.57 1.81 -5.18
N ILE A 49 -0.71 1.95 -4.89
CA ILE A 49 -1.61 2.89 -5.55
C ILE A 49 -1.99 3.98 -4.54
N ALA A 50 -1.73 5.24 -4.89
CA ALA A 50 -1.96 6.39 -4.02
C ALA A 50 -2.41 7.61 -4.82
N SER A 51 -2.93 8.63 -4.14
CA SER A 51 -3.20 9.93 -4.78
C SER A 51 -1.97 10.84 -4.84
N SER A 52 -0.99 10.61 -3.98
CA SER A 52 0.35 11.19 -4.09
C SER A 52 1.33 10.42 -3.20
N PHE A 53 2.62 10.58 -3.49
CA PHE A 53 3.72 10.01 -2.73
C PHE A 53 4.66 11.11 -2.29
N ALA A 54 5.41 10.87 -1.21
CA ALA A 54 6.57 11.69 -0.92
C ALA A 54 7.68 11.41 -1.95
N ASP A 55 8.33 12.46 -2.45
CA ASP A 55 9.29 12.39 -3.56
C ASP A 55 10.37 11.32 -3.38
N ILE A 56 10.91 11.22 -2.16
CA ILE A 56 11.99 10.26 -1.87
C ILE A 56 11.47 8.83 -1.90
N PHE A 57 10.31 8.57 -1.30
CA PHE A 57 9.69 7.25 -1.33
C PHE A 57 9.36 6.84 -2.77
N TYR A 58 8.78 7.75 -3.56
CA TYR A 58 8.44 7.54 -4.96
C TYR A 58 9.66 7.10 -5.78
N ASN A 59 10.80 7.80 -5.63
CA ASN A 59 12.04 7.44 -6.31
C ASN A 59 12.60 6.08 -5.85
N ASN A 60 12.57 5.82 -4.55
CA ASN A 60 13.07 4.56 -3.99
C ASN A 60 12.23 3.35 -4.46
N CYS A 61 10.94 3.50 -4.74
CA CYS A 61 10.13 2.41 -5.29
C CYS A 61 10.73 1.87 -6.60
N PHE A 62 11.07 2.73 -7.55
CA PHE A 62 11.62 2.30 -8.84
C PHE A 62 12.98 1.61 -8.70
N GLN A 63 13.85 2.12 -7.83
CA GLN A 63 15.16 1.52 -7.57
C GLN A 63 15.06 0.10 -7.01
N ASN A 64 13.94 -0.22 -6.37
CA ASN A 64 13.71 -1.50 -5.70
C ASN A 64 12.69 -2.39 -6.42
N GLY A 65 12.27 -2.03 -7.64
CA GLY A 65 11.33 -2.85 -8.42
C GLY A 65 9.90 -2.86 -7.89
N MET A 66 9.51 -1.84 -7.13
CA MET A 66 8.13 -1.58 -6.72
C MET A 66 7.49 -0.57 -7.67
N LEU A 67 6.25 -0.80 -8.08
CA LEU A 67 5.51 0.11 -8.96
C LEU A 67 4.65 1.10 -8.13
N PRO A 68 5.00 2.39 -8.05
CA PRO A 68 4.10 3.40 -7.50
C PRO A 68 3.16 3.93 -8.61
N VAL A 69 1.85 3.86 -8.37
CA VAL A 69 0.81 4.34 -9.28
C VAL A 69 0.11 5.54 -8.64
N VAL A 70 0.14 6.67 -9.33
CA VAL A 70 -0.59 7.87 -8.92
C VAL A 70 -1.92 7.95 -9.66
N LEU A 71 -3.02 8.07 -8.91
CA LEU A 71 -4.37 8.27 -9.45
C LEU A 71 -5.05 9.45 -8.76
N GLU A 72 -6.05 10.04 -9.42
CA GLU A 72 -6.88 11.06 -8.79
C GLU A 72 -7.52 10.55 -7.48
N ALA A 73 -7.62 11.43 -6.48
CA ALA A 73 -8.12 11.07 -5.15
C ALA A 73 -9.51 10.40 -5.19
N ASP A 74 -10.40 10.87 -6.07
CA ASP A 74 -11.73 10.28 -6.24
C ASP A 74 -11.69 8.83 -6.74
N LYS A 75 -10.72 8.49 -7.61
CA LYS A 75 -10.53 7.11 -8.08
C LYS A 75 -10.00 6.21 -6.97
N VAL A 76 -9.03 6.71 -6.20
CA VAL A 76 -8.51 6.01 -5.01
C VAL A 76 -9.63 5.71 -4.03
N LEU A 77 -10.47 6.70 -3.72
CA LEU A 77 -11.60 6.54 -2.81
C LEU A 77 -12.66 5.57 -3.35
N ALA A 78 -12.96 5.64 -4.66
CA ALA A 78 -13.87 4.70 -5.31
C ALA A 78 -13.36 3.25 -5.18
N MET A 79 -12.09 2.99 -5.51
CA MET A 79 -11.50 1.66 -5.35
C MET A 79 -11.49 1.21 -3.88
N MET A 80 -11.16 2.09 -2.93
CA MET A 80 -11.21 1.74 -1.49
C MET A 80 -12.62 1.28 -1.09
N LYS A 81 -13.66 1.96 -1.58
CA LYS A 81 -15.06 1.58 -1.32
C LYS A 81 -15.38 0.22 -1.92
N GLU A 82 -14.96 -0.04 -3.16
CA GLU A 82 -15.18 -1.32 -3.85
C GLU A 82 -14.46 -2.47 -3.14
N VAL A 83 -13.17 -2.29 -2.81
CA VAL A 83 -12.39 -3.27 -2.05
C VAL A 83 -13.06 -3.59 -0.72
N LEU A 84 -13.56 -2.59 0.02
CA LEU A 84 -14.23 -2.85 1.29
C LEU A 84 -15.57 -3.58 1.12
N ALA A 85 -16.35 -3.23 0.10
CA ALA A 85 -17.67 -3.81 -0.19
C ALA A 85 -17.62 -5.21 -0.81
N THR A 86 -16.54 -5.56 -1.49
CA THR A 86 -16.42 -6.81 -2.26
C THR A 86 -15.29 -7.69 -1.72
N PRO A 87 -15.58 -8.72 -0.90
CA PRO A 87 -14.60 -9.74 -0.54
C PRO A 87 -14.03 -10.44 -1.78
N GLY A 88 -12.70 -10.54 -1.87
CA GLY A 88 -12.03 -11.15 -3.03
C GLY A 88 -11.93 -10.26 -4.28
N TYR A 89 -12.04 -8.93 -4.12
CA TYR A 89 -11.77 -7.96 -5.20
C TYR A 89 -10.37 -8.19 -5.81
N GLN A 90 -10.28 -8.24 -7.13
CA GLN A 90 -9.06 -8.47 -7.92
C GLN A 90 -8.96 -7.47 -9.07
#